data_AF-A0A8J3FWT5-F1
#
_entry.id   AF-A0A8J3FWT5-F1
#
_cell.length_a   1.000
_cell.length_b   1.000
_cell.length_c   1.000
_cell.angle_alpha   90.00
_cell.angle_beta   90.00
_cell.angle_gamma   90.00
#
_symmetry.space_group_name_H-M   'P 1'
#
loop_
_entity.id
_entity.type
_entity.pdbx_description
1 polymer ?
#
loop_
_entity_poly.entity_id
_entity_poly.type
_entity_poly.pdbx_seq_one_letter_code
_entity_poly.pdbx_strand_id
1 'polypeptide(L)'
;MTINVPLLRKALKHVTARPEEWDQSTWAFRTSCGTVYCLAGHIATMAGWKPEWNSLWEARVFTKDGARRFAPDVAAEALGVDERTSLVNVENNEYLFAAGNSLDDLWRIASKLTDGEIEVPEDLPEL
;
A
#
# COMPACT_ATOMS: atom_id res chain seq x y z
N MET A 1 14.10 8.45 11.06
CA MET A 1 12.97 7.54 11.34
C MET A 1 13.36 6.17 10.85
N THR A 2 12.86 5.09 11.45
CA THR A 2 13.15 3.73 11.00
C THR A 2 11.90 3.18 10.30
N ILE A 3 12.06 2.72 9.07
CA ILE A 3 10.95 2.15 8.29
C ILE A 3 10.50 0.84 8.94
N ASN A 4 9.19 0.63 9.01
CA ASN A 4 8.59 -0.62 9.46
C ASN A 4 8.68 -1.69 8.35
N VAL A 5 9.90 -2.17 8.10
CA VAL A 5 10.19 -3.18 7.09
C VAL A 5 9.35 -4.45 7.25
N PRO A 6 9.11 -4.98 8.47
CA PRO A 6 8.24 -6.15 8.63
C PRO A 6 6.82 -5.94 8.10
N LEU A 7 6.22 -4.76 8.35
CA LEU A 7 4.88 -4.44 7.85
C LEU A 7 4.87 -4.28 6.33
N LEU A 8 5.83 -3.54 5.76
CA LEU A 8 5.93 -3.35 4.31
C LEU A 8 6.11 -4.69 3.59
N ARG A 9 7.04 -5.53 4.06
CA ARG A 9 7.29 -6.87 3.51
C ARG A 9 6.05 -7.76 3.60
N LYS A 10 5.33 -7.71 4.72
CA LYS A 10 4.08 -8.46 4.89
C LYS A 10 3.00 -8.02 3.90
N ALA A 11 2.84 -6.71 3.70
CA ALA A 11 1.86 -6.18 2.76
C ALA A 11 2.21 -6.53 1.30
N LEU A 12 3.47 -6.39 0.91
CA LEU A 12 3.96 -6.78 -0.43
C LEU A 12 3.72 -8.27 -0.71
N LYS A 13 4.09 -9.15 0.24
CA LYS A 13 3.80 -10.58 0.12
C LYS A 13 2.31 -10.88 0.01
N HIS A 14 1.46 -10.14 0.71
CA HIS A 14 0.01 -10.31 0.64
C HIS A 14 -0.51 -9.98 -0.76
N VAL A 15 -0.19 -8.81 -1.30
CA VAL A 15 -0.67 -8.39 -2.64
C VAL A 15 -0.09 -9.26 -3.75
N THR A 16 1.14 -9.76 -3.60
CA THR A 16 1.73 -10.71 -4.56
C THR A 16 1.06 -12.08 -4.49
N ALA A 17 0.71 -12.57 -3.31
CA ALA A 17 0.09 -13.89 -3.15
C ALA A 17 -1.43 -13.90 -3.45
N ARG A 18 -2.07 -12.73 -3.47
CA ARG A 18 -3.51 -12.56 -3.69
C ARG A 18 -3.79 -11.41 -4.67
N PRO A 19 -3.38 -11.55 -5.93
CA PRO A 19 -3.57 -10.50 -6.93
C PRO A 19 -5.04 -10.11 -7.11
N GLU A 20 -5.98 -11.02 -6.85
CA GLU A 20 -7.43 -10.76 -6.89
C GLU A 20 -7.94 -9.83 -5.78
N GLU A 21 -7.17 -9.62 -4.71
CA GLU A 21 -7.45 -8.67 -3.63
C GLU A 21 -6.68 -7.35 -3.81
N TRP A 22 -5.89 -7.20 -4.88
CA TRP A 22 -5.05 -6.03 -5.12
C TRP A 22 -5.49 -5.28 -6.38
N ASP A 23 -5.70 -3.98 -6.23
CA ASP A 23 -5.87 -3.04 -7.35
C ASP A 23 -5.19 -1.74 -6.95
N GLN A 24 -4.02 -1.47 -7.55
CA GLN A 24 -3.23 -0.30 -7.20
C GLN A 24 -3.92 1.03 -7.54
N SER A 25 -4.88 1.02 -8.48
CA SER A 25 -5.57 2.22 -8.94
C SER A 25 -6.65 2.73 -7.97
N THR A 26 -7.01 1.92 -6.95
CA THR A 26 -8.06 2.26 -5.98
C THR A 26 -7.62 2.02 -4.54
N TRP A 27 -7.96 2.94 -3.63
CA TRP A 27 -7.61 2.81 -2.22
C TRP A 27 -8.26 1.59 -1.57
N ALA A 28 -9.57 1.44 -1.80
CA ALA A 28 -10.38 0.34 -1.33
C ALA A 28 -11.68 0.31 -2.14
N PHE A 29 -12.07 -0.85 -2.64
CA PHE A 29 -13.30 -1.03 -3.39
C PHE A 29 -13.95 -2.38 -3.07
N ARG A 30 -15.26 -2.39 -2.78
CA ARG A 30 -15.99 -3.66 -2.64
C ARG A 30 -16.55 -4.09 -3.99
N THR A 31 -16.31 -5.35 -4.30
CA THR A 31 -16.92 -6.03 -5.44
C THR A 31 -18.00 -6.98 -4.94
N SER A 32 -18.75 -7.60 -5.85
CA SER A 32 -19.67 -8.69 -5.49
C SER A 32 -18.97 -9.92 -4.92
N CYS A 33 -17.65 -10.05 -5.15
CA CYS A 33 -16.86 -11.23 -4.80
C CYS A 33 -15.91 -11.00 -3.62
N GLY A 34 -15.81 -9.77 -3.09
CA GLY A 34 -14.88 -9.45 -2.02
C GLY A 34 -14.52 -7.98 -1.94
N THR A 35 -13.31 -7.68 -1.49
CA THR A 35 -12.79 -6.31 -1.41
C THR A 35 -11.38 -6.29 -1.98
N VAL A 36 -11.10 -5.29 -2.81
CA VAL A 36 -9.76 -5.01 -3.34
C VAL A 36 -9.21 -3.75 -2.69
N TYR A 37 -7.89 -3.70 -2.53
CA TYR A 37 -7.18 -2.53 -2.02
C TYR A 37 -5.87 -2.33 -2.79
N CYS A 38 -5.44 -1.09 -2.95
CA CYS A 38 -4.04 -0.83 -3.29
C CYS A 38 -3.12 -1.18 -2.11
N LEU A 39 -1.80 -1.08 -2.30
CA LEU A 39 -0.83 -1.36 -1.22
C LEU A 39 -1.11 -0.52 0.04
N ALA A 40 -1.44 0.77 -0.10
CA ALA A 40 -1.74 1.64 1.03
C ALA A 40 -3.01 1.20 1.79
N GLY A 41 -4.05 0.78 1.07
CA GLY A 41 -5.28 0.26 1.68
C GLY A 41 -5.04 -1.05 2.45
N HIS A 42 -4.21 -1.95 1.91
CA HIS A 42 -3.76 -3.16 2.61
C HIS A 42 -2.98 -2.83 3.88
N ILE A 43 -2.00 -1.92 3.82
CA ILE A 43 -1.21 -1.49 4.99
C ILE A 43 -2.11 -0.87 6.06
N ALA A 44 -3.03 0.03 5.68
CA ALA A 44 -3.97 0.64 6.60
C ALA A 44 -4.84 -0.42 7.32
N THR A 45 -5.36 -1.38 6.55
CA THR A 45 -6.16 -2.50 7.10
C THR A 45 -5.33 -3.37 8.04
N MET A 46 -4.09 -3.70 7.68
CA MET A 46 -3.16 -4.47 8.52
C MET A 46 -2.77 -3.71 9.80
N ALA A 47 -2.77 -2.37 9.78
CA ALA A 47 -2.58 -1.51 10.95
C ALA A 47 -3.85 -1.37 11.82
N GLY A 48 -4.92 -2.08 11.48
CA GLY A 48 -6.17 -2.14 12.23
C GLY A 48 -7.14 -0.99 11.93
N TRP A 49 -6.89 -0.21 10.88
CA TRP A 49 -7.85 0.79 10.40
C TRP A 49 -8.93 0.14 9.55
N LYS A 50 -10.14 0.72 9.57
CA LYS A 50 -11.29 0.20 8.82
C LYS A 50 -11.71 1.17 7.72
N PRO A 51 -11.91 0.72 6.48
CA PRO A 51 -12.40 1.57 5.40
C PRO A 51 -13.80 2.13 5.71
N GLU A 52 -13.99 3.43 5.48
CA GLU A 52 -15.27 4.11 5.57
C GLU A 52 -15.94 4.14 4.19
N TRP A 53 -16.84 3.18 3.96
CA TRP A 53 -17.48 2.96 2.67
C TRP A 53 -18.50 4.05 2.34
N ASN A 54 -18.42 4.60 1.13
CA ASN A 54 -19.44 5.48 0.58
C ASN A 54 -20.56 4.70 -0.13
N SER A 55 -21.55 5.41 -0.69
CA SER A 55 -22.68 4.80 -1.42
C SER A 55 -22.29 4.09 -2.72
N LEU A 56 -21.07 4.33 -3.22
CA LEU A 56 -20.50 3.68 -4.40
C LEU A 56 -19.58 2.50 -4.04
N TRP A 57 -19.56 2.10 -2.76
CA TRP A 57 -18.71 1.02 -2.23
C TRP A 57 -17.20 1.25 -2.37
N GLU A 58 -16.80 2.50 -2.53
CA GLU A 58 -15.41 2.94 -2.44
C GLU A 58 -15.09 3.45 -1.03
N ALA A 59 -13.84 3.34 -0.60
CA ALA A 59 -13.37 4.04 0.59
C ALA A 59 -11.99 4.67 0.35
N ARG A 60 -11.91 5.99 0.57
CA ARG A 60 -10.63 6.74 0.58
C ARG A 60 -10.20 7.08 2.01
N VAL A 61 -11.17 7.15 2.91
CA VAL A 61 -11.01 7.47 4.32
C VAL A 61 -11.10 6.17 5.12
N PHE A 62 -10.25 6.06 6.11
CA PHE A 62 -10.18 4.96 7.04
C PHE A 62 -10.40 5.48 8.46
N THR A 63 -10.98 4.63 9.31
CA THR A 63 -11.33 4.97 10.69
C THR A 63 -10.72 4.01 11.70
N LYS A 64 -10.30 4.56 12.84
CA LYS A 64 -9.78 3.82 13.99
C LYS A 64 -9.98 4.67 15.24
N ASP A 65 -10.59 4.09 16.28
CA ASP A 65 -10.78 4.75 17.58
C ASP A 65 -11.41 6.17 17.51
N GLY A 66 -12.34 6.36 16.59
CA GLY A 66 -13.02 7.65 16.34
C GLY A 66 -12.26 8.65 15.46
N ALA A 67 -10.99 8.38 15.13
CA ALA A 67 -10.24 9.16 14.16
C ALA A 67 -10.59 8.78 12.72
N ARG A 68 -10.53 9.75 11.80
CA ARG A 68 -10.74 9.60 10.35
C ARG A 68 -9.53 10.14 9.61
N ARG A 69 -8.92 9.36 8.73
CA ARG A 69 -7.71 9.74 7.97
C ARG A 69 -7.71 9.14 6.58
N PHE A 70 -6.98 9.73 5.64
CA PHE A 70 -6.83 9.15 4.30
C PHE A 70 -5.92 7.91 4.35
N ALA A 71 -6.21 6.94 3.47
CA ALA A 71 -5.42 5.72 3.34
C ALA A 71 -3.90 5.94 3.22
N PRO A 72 -3.39 6.83 2.33
CA PRO A 72 -1.94 7.07 2.23
C PRO A 72 -1.32 7.61 3.52
N ASP A 73 -2.01 8.51 4.23
CA ASP A 73 -1.49 9.08 5.50
C ASP A 73 -1.34 8.00 6.58
N VAL A 74 -2.35 7.14 6.68
CA VAL A 74 -2.36 6.01 7.62
C VAL A 74 -1.26 5.02 7.27
N ALA A 75 -1.11 4.69 5.99
CA ALA A 75 -0.10 3.76 5.52
C ALA A 75 1.32 4.31 5.76
N ALA A 76 1.55 5.58 5.43
CA ALA A 76 2.82 6.25 5.65
C ALA A 76 3.21 6.26 7.14
N GLU A 77 2.28 6.67 8.01
CA GLU A 77 2.48 6.64 9.46
C GLU A 77 2.76 5.22 9.98
N ALA A 78 2.00 4.22 9.54
CA ALA A 78 2.19 2.83 9.96
C ALA A 78 3.56 2.26 9.52
N LEU A 79 4.07 2.74 8.39
CA LEU A 79 5.40 2.43 7.89
C LEU A 79 6.53 3.26 8.51
N GLY A 80 6.22 4.32 9.25
CA GLY A 80 7.24 5.25 9.74
C GLY A 80 7.93 6.05 8.63
N VAL A 81 7.25 6.23 7.48
CA VAL A 81 7.69 7.12 6.38
C VAL A 81 6.84 8.38 6.41
N ASP A 82 7.43 9.54 6.14
CA ASP A 82 6.64 10.74 5.84
C ASP A 82 6.30 10.78 4.34
N GLU A 83 5.41 11.70 3.94
CA GLU A 83 4.99 11.88 2.55
C GLU A 83 6.20 12.15 1.61
N ARG A 84 7.28 12.74 2.14
CA ARG A 84 8.54 12.96 1.43
C ARG A 84 9.44 11.74 1.39
N THR A 85 9.28 10.79 2.29
CA THR A 85 10.05 9.54 2.39
C THR A 85 9.37 8.42 1.60
N SER A 86 8.06 8.51 1.35
CA SER A 86 7.42 7.69 0.31
C SER A 86 7.89 8.02 -1.12
N LEU A 87 8.63 9.13 -1.29
CA LEU A 87 9.39 9.43 -2.51
C LEU A 87 10.75 8.71 -2.45
N VAL A 88 11.00 7.85 -3.42
CA VAL A 88 12.35 7.30 -3.63
C VAL A 88 13.16 8.18 -4.58
N ASN A 89 12.48 8.83 -5.53
CA ASN A 89 13.12 9.69 -6.50
C ASN A 89 12.15 10.79 -6.97
N VAL A 90 12.46 12.04 -6.62
CA VAL A 90 11.67 13.24 -7.00
C VAL A 90 11.74 13.50 -8.51
N GLU A 91 12.87 13.18 -9.15
CA GLU A 91 13.05 13.39 -10.58
C GLU A 91 12.25 12.39 -11.43
N ASN A 92 12.07 11.16 -10.92
CA ASN A 92 11.30 10.11 -11.58
C ASN A 92 9.85 9.99 -11.09
N ASN A 93 9.45 10.78 -10.08
CA ASN A 93 8.11 10.74 -9.49
C ASN A 93 7.73 9.33 -8.94
N GLU A 94 8.73 8.58 -8.45
CA GLU A 94 8.57 7.22 -7.91
C GLU A 94 8.01 7.29 -6.48
N TYR A 95 6.67 7.18 -6.35
CA TYR A 95 5.99 7.06 -5.06
C TYR A 95 5.58 5.62 -4.80
N LEU A 96 5.81 5.13 -3.58
CA LEU A 96 5.34 3.79 -3.18
C LEU A 96 3.82 3.60 -3.37
N PHE A 97 3.03 4.66 -3.18
CA PHE A 97 1.57 4.61 -3.27
C PHE A 97 1.01 5.21 -4.56
N ALA A 98 1.83 5.37 -5.60
CA ALA A 98 1.34 5.80 -6.91
C ALA A 98 0.36 4.76 -7.49
N ALA A 99 -0.73 5.25 -8.10
CA ALA A 99 -1.81 4.44 -8.64
C ALA A 99 -1.39 3.55 -9.83
N GLY A 100 -0.32 3.92 -10.53
CA GLY A 100 0.18 3.22 -11.71
C GLY A 100 1.27 2.19 -11.44
N ASN A 101 1.63 1.93 -10.17
CA ASN A 101 2.68 0.97 -9.85
C ASN A 101 2.21 -0.46 -10.14
N SER A 102 3.02 -1.21 -10.88
CA SER A 102 2.94 -2.67 -10.97
C SER A 102 3.47 -3.33 -9.68
N LEU A 103 3.32 -4.66 -9.54
CA LEU A 103 3.97 -5.38 -8.43
C LEU A 103 5.50 -5.23 -8.47
N ASP A 104 6.12 -5.28 -9.65
CA ASP A 104 7.57 -5.06 -9.81
C ASP A 104 7.98 -3.69 -9.30
N ASP A 105 7.23 -2.64 -9.67
CA ASP A 105 7.48 -1.28 -9.19
C ASP A 105 7.40 -1.22 -7.67
N LEU A 106 6.36 -1.81 -7.06
CA LEU A 106 6.18 -1.81 -5.61
C LEU A 106 7.37 -2.49 -4.89
N TRP A 107 7.81 -3.64 -5.38
CA TRP A 107 8.97 -4.35 -4.79
C TRP A 107 10.27 -3.60 -5.01
N ARG A 108 10.52 -3.04 -6.20
CA ARG A 108 11.73 -2.25 -6.50
C ARG A 108 11.80 -0.96 -5.68
N ILE A 109 10.69 -0.25 -5.55
CA ILE A 109 10.57 0.96 -4.72
C ILE A 109 10.81 0.58 -3.25
N ALA A 110 10.20 -0.50 -2.76
CA ALA A 110 10.42 -0.97 -1.39
C ALA A 110 11.88 -1.39 -1.13
N SER A 111 12.52 -2.03 -2.09
CA SER A 111 13.95 -2.37 -2.00
C SER A 111 14.81 -1.12 -1.85
N LYS A 112 14.60 -0.11 -2.70
CA LYS A 112 15.31 1.18 -2.61
C LYS A 112 15.02 1.91 -1.29
N LEU A 113 13.76 1.94 -0.83
CA LEU A 113 13.36 2.58 0.43
C LEU A 113 14.06 1.98 1.64
N THR A 114 14.35 0.68 1.58
CA THR A 114 14.87 -0.10 2.71
C THR A 114 16.36 -0.43 2.55
N ASP A 115 17.07 0.28 1.68
CA ASP A 115 18.49 0.04 1.37
C ASP A 115 18.80 -1.44 1.06
N GLY A 116 17.89 -2.11 0.36
CA GLY A 116 18.00 -3.52 -0.05
C GLY A 116 17.57 -4.54 1.01
N GLU A 117 17.08 -4.14 2.18
CA GLU A 117 16.59 -5.11 3.19
C GLU A 117 15.39 -5.93 2.65
N ILE A 118 14.55 -5.29 1.81
CA ILE A 118 13.56 -5.96 0.99
C ILE A 118 14.18 -6.27 -0.38
N GLU A 119 14.29 -7.54 -0.72
CA GLU A 119 14.74 -8.00 -2.04
C GLU A 119 13.54 -8.19 -2.98
N VAL A 120 13.74 -7.91 -4.27
CA VAL A 120 12.74 -8.13 -5.31
C VAL A 120 12.71 -9.62 -5.66
N PRO A 121 11.55 -10.31 -5.57
CA PRO A 121 11.43 -11.72 -5.98
C PRO A 121 11.69 -11.90 -7.48
N GLU A 122 12.33 -13.01 -7.87
CA GLU A 122 12.61 -13.32 -9.28
C GLU A 122 11.35 -13.74 -10.06
N ASP A 123 10.31 -14.21 -9.36
CA ASP A 123 9.12 -14.88 -9.90
C ASP A 123 7.81 -14.11 -9.65
N LEU A 124 7.86 -12.77 -9.78
CA LEU A 124 6.64 -11.95 -9.65
C LEU A 124 5.62 -12.29 -10.75
N PRO A 125 4.32 -12.41 -10.43
CA PRO A 125 3.29 -12.64 -11.43
C PRO A 125 3.15 -11.42 -12.34
N GLU A 126 3.01 -11.65 -13.64
CA GLU A 126 2.62 -10.63 -14.61
C GLU A 126 1.13 -10.33 -14.43
N LEU A 127 0.79 -9.10 -14.04
CA LEU A 127 -0.58 -8.63 -13.77
C LEU A 127 -0.90 -7.37 -14.58
#